data_AF-A0A4P2PSY0-F1
#
_entry.id   AF-A0A4P2PSY0-F1
#
_cell.length_a   1.000
_cell.length_b   1.000
_cell.length_c   1.000
_cell.angle_alpha   90.00
_cell.angle_beta   90.00
_cell.angle_gamma   90.00
#
_symmetry.space_group_name_H-M   'P 1'
#
loop_
_entity.id
_entity.type
_entity.pdbx_description
1 polymer ?
#
loop_
_entity_poly.entity_id
_entity_poly.type
_entity_poly.pdbx_seq_one_letter_code
_entity_poly.pdbx_strand_id
1 'polypeptide(L)'
;MAWSFLPPWIDLESVSLSLDLPARTTLKRVAVATLATSAATGATALRLTLAPALLRVAFEPYLVIDLPPPLGDMGLQQVEYDLRSGAMTPNVFYTGGLVRVGKEAAEDEARAFLRGLVTSTPMAIPPYDPTTDPDLVLTVRQVLSNLEAEGGGVAFRGASLSARATLREELAGAVGRDGFRIPAGATIVARVDVEGTTRAELEASPRVKRIQVDCSSVVLRKDGVDQADVRRFIVRRGGEITVEQVEPLGALGQAAGLESLVRLFGALATGGDAAALDPRRIEPSVVEGLVKEEIARALRPALVDWVQQNAEIVVGMDLRQVLGITDGAGVA
;
A
#
# COMPACT_ATOMS: atom_id res chain seq x y z
N MET A 1 14.03 12.39 -8.10
CA MET A 1 13.27 13.10 -9.16
C MET A 1 11.89 13.37 -8.56
N ALA A 2 11.41 14.61 -8.61
CA ALA A 2 10.11 14.95 -8.03
C ALA A 2 9.00 14.70 -9.05
N TRP A 3 7.87 14.14 -8.62
CA TRP A 3 6.71 13.93 -9.48
C TRP A 3 5.99 15.26 -9.70
N SER A 4 5.83 15.66 -10.96
CA SER A 4 5.35 17.00 -11.35
C SER A 4 3.93 17.30 -10.87
N PHE A 5 3.13 16.27 -10.61
CA PHE A 5 1.74 16.35 -10.16
C PHE A 5 1.58 16.22 -8.64
N LEU A 6 2.66 15.98 -7.88
CA LEU A 6 2.61 15.93 -6.43
C LEU A 6 3.04 17.26 -5.80
N PRO A 7 2.55 17.58 -4.60
CA PRO A 7 3.08 18.69 -3.84
C PRO A 7 4.60 18.58 -3.67
N PRO A 8 5.36 19.68 -3.74
CA PRO A 8 6.83 19.65 -3.75
C PRO A 8 7.45 19.11 -2.44
N TRP A 9 6.66 19.11 -1.36
CA TRP A 9 7.02 18.57 -0.05
C TRP A 9 6.86 17.05 0.07
N ILE A 10 6.31 16.36 -0.94
CA ILE A 10 6.25 14.89 -1.02
C ILE A 10 7.26 14.37 -2.04
N ASP A 11 8.09 13.41 -1.64
CA ASP A 11 8.90 12.61 -2.55
C ASP A 11 8.32 11.19 -2.64
N LEU A 12 7.56 10.90 -3.70
CA LEU A 12 7.01 9.57 -3.92
C LEU A 12 8.10 8.62 -4.43
N GLU A 13 8.46 7.62 -3.64
CA GLU A 13 9.49 6.65 -3.98
C GLU A 13 8.96 5.58 -4.94
N SER A 14 7.74 5.10 -4.69
CA SER A 14 7.07 4.12 -5.56
C SER A 14 5.58 4.01 -5.29
N VAL A 15 4.85 3.52 -6.29
CA VAL A 15 3.46 3.05 -6.18
C VAL A 15 3.43 1.60 -6.62
N SER A 16 2.65 0.76 -5.94
CA SER A 16 2.44 -0.62 -6.34
C SER A 16 0.97 -1.01 -6.39
N LEU A 17 0.61 -1.80 -7.40
CA LEU A 17 -0.64 -2.54 -7.43
C LEU A 17 -0.33 -4.02 -7.17
N SER A 18 -1.03 -4.64 -6.23
CA SER A 18 -0.96 -6.07 -5.95
C SER A 18 -2.29 -6.72 -6.26
N LEU A 19 -2.28 -7.82 -6.99
CA LEU A 19 -3.45 -8.64 -7.33
C LEU A 19 -3.21 -10.08 -6.86
N ASP A 20 -4.17 -10.66 -6.16
CA ASP A 20 -4.06 -12.05 -5.70
C ASP A 20 -4.62 -13.00 -6.76
N LEU A 21 -3.71 -13.74 -7.40
CA LEU A 21 -4.05 -14.71 -8.43
C LEU A 21 -4.37 -16.07 -7.79
N PRO A 22 -5.49 -16.71 -8.13
CA PRO A 22 -5.76 -18.09 -7.74
C PRO A 22 -4.68 -19.05 -8.22
N ALA A 23 -4.62 -20.24 -7.62
CA ALA A 23 -3.79 -21.33 -8.14
C ALA A 23 -4.29 -21.79 -9.52
N ARG A 24 -3.38 -22.24 -10.39
CA ARG A 24 -3.66 -22.68 -11.78
C ARG A 24 -4.18 -21.59 -12.71
N THR A 25 -3.98 -20.33 -12.36
CA THR A 25 -4.27 -19.19 -13.23
C THR A 25 -3.20 -19.10 -14.31
N THR A 26 -3.60 -19.19 -15.57
CA THR A 26 -2.70 -18.93 -16.70
C THR A 26 -2.70 -17.44 -17.02
N LEU A 27 -1.52 -16.82 -17.02
CA LEU A 27 -1.34 -15.41 -17.35
C LEU A 27 -0.94 -15.19 -18.80
N LYS A 28 -0.29 -16.17 -19.42
CA LYS A 28 0.07 -16.13 -20.83
C LYS A 28 0.19 -17.55 -21.37
N ARG A 29 -0.40 -17.80 -22.53
CA ARG A 29 -0.07 -18.97 -23.36
C ARG A 29 0.63 -18.46 -24.62
N VAL A 30 1.88 -18.88 -24.81
CA VAL A 30 2.57 -18.74 -26.08
C VAL A 30 2.76 -20.12 -26.70
N ALA A 31 3.07 -20.16 -28.00
CA ALA A 31 3.21 -21.41 -28.73
C ALA A 31 4.24 -22.40 -28.13
N VAL A 32 5.19 -21.88 -27.34
CA VAL A 32 6.34 -22.64 -26.81
C VAL A 32 6.45 -22.60 -25.28
N ALA A 33 5.53 -21.94 -24.57
CA ALA A 33 5.57 -21.85 -23.11
C ALA A 33 4.22 -21.44 -22.51
N THR A 34 3.98 -21.81 -21.26
CA THR A 34 2.85 -21.31 -20.48
C THR A 34 3.35 -20.65 -19.21
N LEU A 35 2.92 -19.40 -18.97
CA LEU A 35 3.16 -18.71 -17.70
C LEU A 35 1.92 -18.89 -16.83
N ALA A 36 2.04 -19.61 -15.71
CA ALA A 36 0.92 -19.92 -14.85
C ALA A 36 1.28 -19.95 -13.36
N THR A 37 0.29 -19.79 -12.50
CA THR A 37 0.44 -20.03 -11.06
C THR A 37 0.41 -21.54 -10.77
N SER A 38 1.25 -22.01 -9.85
CA SER A 38 1.34 -23.44 -9.55
C SER A 38 0.26 -23.90 -8.57
N ALA A 39 -0.24 -25.12 -8.77
CA ALA A 39 -1.07 -25.79 -7.77
C ALA A 39 -0.29 -26.09 -6.47
N ALA A 40 1.03 -26.31 -6.56
CA ALA A 40 1.88 -26.66 -5.42
C ALA A 40 2.15 -25.47 -4.50
N THR A 41 2.21 -24.25 -5.05
CA THR A 41 2.48 -23.02 -4.30
C THR A 41 1.21 -22.27 -3.88
N GLY A 42 0.04 -22.65 -4.40
CA GLY A 42 -1.22 -22.04 -4.07
C GLY A 42 -1.46 -20.70 -4.79
N ALA A 43 -2.10 -19.75 -4.11
CA ALA A 43 -2.32 -18.42 -4.65
C ALA A 43 -0.99 -17.67 -4.85
N THR A 44 -0.91 -16.81 -5.87
CA THR A 44 0.29 -16.01 -6.17
C THR A 44 -0.09 -14.54 -6.18
N ALA A 45 0.59 -13.72 -5.38
CA ALA A 45 0.43 -12.27 -5.45
C ALA A 45 1.27 -11.72 -6.61
N LEU A 46 0.61 -11.13 -7.60
CA LEU A 46 1.23 -10.36 -8.67
C LEU A 46 1.34 -8.91 -8.21
N ARG A 47 2.55 -8.37 -8.14
CA ARG A 47 2.81 -6.98 -7.74
C ARG A 47 3.46 -6.21 -8.88
N LEU A 48 2.79 -5.17 -9.36
CA LEU A 48 3.33 -4.17 -10.28
C LEU A 48 3.80 -2.98 -9.45
N THR A 49 5.09 -2.66 -9.47
CA THR A 49 5.66 -1.52 -8.77
C THR A 49 6.25 -0.54 -9.78
N LEU A 50 5.78 0.70 -9.76
CA LEU A 50 6.31 1.81 -10.53
C LEU A 50 7.10 2.74 -9.62
N ALA A 51 8.34 3.03 -9.99
CA ALA A 51 9.25 3.97 -9.36
C ALA A 51 9.85 4.90 -10.44
N PRO A 52 10.53 6.00 -10.08
CA PRO A 52 10.98 7.02 -11.04
C PRO A 52 11.87 6.56 -12.19
N ALA A 53 12.50 5.37 -12.09
CA ALA A 53 13.32 4.81 -13.16
C ALA A 53 13.06 3.31 -13.38
N LEU A 54 12.05 2.73 -12.73
CA LEU A 54 11.85 1.28 -12.68
C LEU A 54 10.38 0.93 -12.76
N LEU A 55 10.03 0.02 -13.65
CA LEU A 55 8.82 -0.79 -13.55
C LEU A 55 9.22 -2.22 -13.15
N ARG A 56 8.75 -2.70 -12.00
CA ARG A 56 8.99 -4.08 -11.53
C ARG A 56 7.68 -4.85 -11.52
N VAL A 57 7.71 -6.07 -12.06
CA VAL A 57 6.63 -7.05 -11.93
C VAL A 57 7.15 -8.19 -11.07
N ALA A 58 6.59 -8.39 -9.90
CA ALA A 58 7.01 -9.43 -8.95
C ALA A 58 5.88 -10.43 -8.68
N PHE A 59 6.25 -11.65 -8.35
CA PHE A 59 5.35 -12.76 -8.11
C PHE A 59 5.74 -13.44 -6.80
N GLU A 60 4.84 -13.43 -5.82
CA GLU A 60 5.06 -14.05 -4.52
C GLU A 60 4.09 -15.24 -4.37
N PRO A 61 4.58 -16.50 -4.31
CA PRO A 61 5.98 -16.91 -4.21
C PRO A 61 6.76 -16.93 -5.55
N TYR A 62 6.13 -17.29 -6.67
CA TYR A 62 6.66 -17.21 -8.04
C TYR A 62 5.60 -17.69 -9.06
N LEU A 63 5.79 -17.38 -10.35
CA LEU A 63 5.08 -18.04 -11.45
C LEU A 63 5.89 -19.22 -12.00
N VAL A 64 5.19 -20.25 -12.48
CA VAL A 64 5.81 -21.32 -13.26
C VAL A 64 5.82 -20.94 -14.73
N ILE A 65 6.99 -21.06 -15.34
CA ILE A 65 7.18 -21.08 -16.79
C ILE A 65 7.30 -22.56 -17.18
N ASP A 66 6.22 -23.08 -17.76
CA ASP A 66 6.16 -24.43 -18.32
C ASP A 66 6.78 -24.41 -19.72
N LEU A 67 7.88 -25.15 -19.90
CA LEU A 67 8.63 -25.24 -21.14
C LEU A 67 8.54 -26.66 -21.73
N PRO A 68 8.57 -26.81 -23.06
CA PRO A 68 8.44 -28.12 -23.70
C PRO A 68 9.63 -29.03 -23.38
N PRO A 69 9.42 -30.35 -23.23
CA PRO A 69 10.52 -31.30 -23.10
C PRO A 69 11.53 -31.17 -24.25
N PRO A 70 12.85 -31.29 -23.98
CA PRO A 70 13.49 -31.68 -22.73
C PRO A 70 13.76 -30.52 -21.76
N LEU A 71 13.23 -29.32 -22.02
CA LEU A 71 13.37 -28.19 -21.10
C LEU A 71 12.55 -28.47 -19.83
N GLY A 72 13.07 -28.05 -18.68
CA GLY A 72 12.39 -28.21 -17.39
C GLY A 72 11.63 -26.96 -17.00
N ASP A 73 10.61 -27.13 -16.15
CA ASP A 73 9.87 -26.03 -15.55
C ASP A 73 10.81 -25.06 -14.81
N MET A 74 10.51 -23.78 -14.94
CA MET A 74 11.24 -22.71 -14.26
C MET A 74 10.31 -21.88 -13.40
N GLY A 75 10.88 -21.27 -12.36
CA GLY A 75 10.21 -20.29 -11.53
C GLY A 75 10.60 -18.88 -11.98
N LEU A 76 9.62 -18.01 -12.11
CA LEU A 76 9.78 -16.59 -12.35
C LEU A 76 9.36 -15.81 -11.10
N GLN A 77 10.32 -15.19 -10.43
CA GLN A 77 10.07 -14.39 -9.22
C GLN A 77 9.77 -12.94 -9.55
N GLN A 78 10.47 -12.36 -10.52
CA GLN A 78 10.26 -10.99 -10.92
C GLN A 78 10.85 -10.68 -12.30
N VAL A 79 10.40 -9.59 -12.90
CA VAL A 79 11.04 -8.92 -14.03
C VAL A 79 11.16 -7.44 -13.72
N GLU A 80 12.36 -6.90 -13.86
CA GLU A 80 12.64 -5.47 -13.71
C GLU A 80 12.85 -4.82 -15.07
N TYR A 81 12.22 -3.66 -15.27
CA TYR A 81 12.34 -2.84 -16.46
C TYR A 81 12.93 -1.47 -16.11
N ASP A 82 14.15 -1.21 -16.56
CA ASP A 82 14.75 0.12 -16.47
C ASP A 82 14.13 1.02 -17.54
N LEU A 83 13.35 2.00 -17.09
CA LEU A 83 12.61 2.92 -17.97
C LEU A 83 13.55 3.85 -18.76
N ARG A 84 14.79 4.03 -18.32
CA ARG A 84 15.76 4.91 -18.99
C ARG A 84 16.48 4.20 -20.12
N SER A 85 16.90 2.97 -19.90
CA SER A 85 17.69 2.19 -20.87
C SER A 85 16.85 1.23 -21.70
N GLY A 86 15.65 0.88 -21.23
CA GLY A 86 14.84 -0.20 -21.78
C GLY A 86 15.34 -1.61 -21.42
N ALA A 87 16.34 -1.72 -20.52
CA ALA A 87 16.87 -3.02 -20.12
C ALA A 87 15.85 -3.81 -19.28
N MET A 88 15.70 -5.09 -19.60
CA MET A 88 14.81 -6.01 -18.89
C MET A 88 15.60 -7.12 -18.19
N THR A 89 15.49 -7.18 -16.87
CA THR A 89 16.23 -8.11 -16.02
C THR A 89 15.26 -9.09 -15.33
N PRO A 90 15.02 -10.27 -15.92
CA PRO A 90 14.21 -11.31 -15.29
C PRO A 90 14.98 -12.05 -14.20
N ASN A 91 14.29 -12.43 -13.12
CA ASN A 91 14.79 -13.36 -12.10
C ASN A 91 14.11 -14.72 -12.29
N VAL A 92 14.81 -15.61 -12.98
CA VAL A 92 14.39 -16.98 -13.28
C VAL A 92 15.27 -17.99 -12.55
N PHE A 93 14.66 -19.01 -11.97
CA PHE A 93 15.34 -20.09 -11.26
C PHE A 93 14.73 -21.46 -11.56
N TYR A 94 15.46 -22.52 -11.28
CA TYR A 94 14.98 -23.90 -11.46
C TYR A 94 14.05 -24.29 -10.30
N THR A 95 12.84 -24.77 -10.58
CA THR A 95 11.88 -25.24 -9.56
C THR A 95 12.09 -26.71 -9.17
N GLY A 96 12.86 -27.46 -9.97
CA GLY A 96 13.19 -28.87 -9.71
C GLY A 96 13.85 -29.56 -10.91
N GLY A 97 14.01 -30.88 -10.85
CA GLY A 97 14.52 -31.71 -11.95
C GLY A 97 16.02 -31.98 -11.94
N LEU A 98 16.43 -33.11 -12.53
CA LEU A 98 17.84 -33.52 -12.66
C LEU A 98 18.57 -32.77 -13.78
N VAL A 99 17.84 -32.24 -14.76
CA VAL A 99 18.38 -31.59 -15.96
C VAL A 99 18.10 -30.09 -15.90
N ARG A 100 19.17 -29.28 -15.83
CA ARG A 100 19.12 -27.82 -15.69
C ARG A 100 19.34 -27.11 -17.03
N VAL A 101 18.39 -27.23 -17.94
CA VAL A 101 18.45 -26.58 -19.28
C VAL A 101 17.21 -25.71 -19.51
N GLY A 102 17.30 -24.71 -20.40
CA GLY A 102 16.16 -23.85 -20.76
C GLY A 102 16.07 -22.50 -20.04
N LYS A 103 17.07 -22.14 -19.21
CA LYS A 103 17.04 -20.86 -18.47
C LYS A 103 16.99 -19.65 -19.40
N GLU A 104 17.79 -19.63 -20.46
CA GLU A 104 17.80 -18.53 -21.44
C GLU A 104 16.44 -18.36 -22.13
N ALA A 105 15.82 -19.47 -22.55
CA ALA A 105 14.47 -19.45 -23.11
C ALA A 105 13.43 -18.93 -22.10
N ALA A 106 13.49 -19.35 -20.84
CA ALA A 106 12.61 -18.83 -19.79
C ALA A 106 12.84 -17.34 -19.51
N GLU A 107 14.09 -16.87 -19.54
CA GLU A 107 14.40 -15.43 -19.44
C GLU A 107 13.84 -14.65 -20.63
N ASP A 108 13.93 -15.17 -21.85
CA ASP A 108 13.37 -14.53 -23.04
C ASP A 108 11.85 -14.47 -23.01
N GLU A 109 11.19 -15.52 -22.51
CA GLU A 109 9.74 -15.53 -22.29
C GLU A 109 9.33 -14.53 -21.20
N ALA A 110 10.10 -14.42 -20.11
CA ALA A 110 9.85 -13.41 -19.08
C ALA A 110 10.02 -11.98 -19.62
N ARG A 111 11.03 -11.74 -20.48
CA ARG A 111 11.19 -10.47 -21.20
C ARG A 111 10.06 -10.24 -22.19
N ALA A 112 9.59 -11.27 -22.89
CA ALA A 112 8.47 -11.17 -23.84
C ALA A 112 7.14 -10.85 -23.14
N PHE A 113 6.91 -11.43 -21.97
CA PHE A 113 5.80 -11.09 -21.09
C PHE A 113 5.83 -9.61 -20.69
N LEU A 114 6.96 -9.13 -20.13
CA LEU A 114 7.09 -7.72 -19.75
C LEU A 114 6.95 -6.76 -20.94
N ARG A 115 7.52 -7.10 -22.12
CA ARG A 115 7.30 -6.34 -23.36
C ARG A 115 5.83 -6.25 -23.72
N GLY A 116 5.10 -7.36 -23.61
CA GLY A 116 3.65 -7.39 -23.83
C GLY A 116 2.91 -6.42 -22.90
N LEU A 117 3.27 -6.40 -21.62
CA LEU A 117 2.66 -5.49 -20.63
C LEU A 117 2.83 -4.01 -20.98
N VAL A 118 4.01 -3.60 -21.43
CA VAL A 118 4.29 -2.18 -21.75
C VAL A 118 3.95 -1.81 -23.20
N THR A 119 3.58 -2.78 -24.05
CA THR A 119 3.28 -2.53 -25.46
C THR A 119 2.14 -1.52 -25.61
N SER A 120 2.23 -0.65 -26.62
CA SER A 120 1.25 0.41 -26.88
C SER A 120 1.12 1.43 -25.75
N THR A 121 2.17 1.56 -24.93
CA THR A 121 2.28 2.60 -23.91
C THR A 121 3.54 3.43 -24.14
N PRO A 122 3.60 4.69 -23.66
CA PRO A 122 4.83 5.46 -23.66
C PRO A 122 6.02 4.77 -22.97
N MET A 123 5.76 3.88 -21.99
CA MET A 123 6.80 3.12 -21.29
C MET A 123 7.60 2.22 -22.23
N ALA A 124 7.08 1.82 -23.39
CA ALA A 124 7.80 0.97 -24.34
C ALA A 124 8.97 1.67 -25.05
N ILE A 125 9.06 3.01 -24.99
CA ILE A 125 10.05 3.81 -25.70
C ILE A 125 11.00 4.47 -24.69
N PRO A 126 12.21 3.92 -24.47
CA PRO A 126 13.20 4.55 -23.62
C PRO A 126 13.89 5.75 -24.31
N PRO A 127 14.31 6.78 -23.55
CA PRO A 127 14.08 6.93 -22.12
C PRO A 127 12.64 7.40 -21.83
N TYR A 128 12.03 6.83 -20.80
CA TYR A 128 10.72 7.23 -20.28
C TYR A 128 10.85 7.69 -18.83
N ASP A 129 10.22 8.81 -18.50
CA ASP A 129 10.18 9.38 -17.14
C ASP A 129 8.72 9.46 -16.64
N PRO A 130 8.30 8.53 -15.76
CA PRO A 130 6.94 8.53 -15.22
C PRO A 130 6.66 9.75 -14.32
N THR A 131 7.70 10.43 -13.82
CA THR A 131 7.54 11.59 -12.92
C THR A 131 7.04 12.83 -13.65
N THR A 132 7.14 12.83 -14.97
CA THR A 132 6.69 13.94 -15.84
C THR A 132 5.57 13.55 -16.80
N ASP A 133 5.10 12.30 -16.78
CA ASP A 133 4.03 11.82 -17.67
C ASP A 133 2.67 12.40 -17.24
N PRO A 134 2.06 13.32 -18.04
CA PRO A 134 0.75 13.89 -17.72
C PRO A 134 -0.38 12.86 -17.79
N ASP A 135 -0.19 11.79 -18.57
CA ASP A 135 -1.17 10.74 -18.83
C ASP A 135 -0.84 9.45 -18.08
N LEU A 136 -0.02 9.53 -17.01
CA LEU A 136 0.47 8.36 -16.27
C LEU A 136 -0.65 7.39 -15.87
N VAL A 137 -1.81 7.90 -15.45
CA VAL A 137 -2.97 7.09 -15.07
C VAL A 137 -3.47 6.26 -16.26
N LEU A 138 -3.54 6.85 -17.45
CA LEU A 138 -3.93 6.15 -18.69
C LEU A 138 -2.86 5.12 -19.08
N THR A 139 -1.58 5.50 -18.99
CA THR A 139 -0.45 4.61 -19.23
C THR A 139 -0.53 3.36 -18.34
N VAL A 140 -0.73 3.53 -17.03
CA VAL A 140 -0.88 2.42 -16.07
C VAL A 140 -2.14 1.60 -16.35
N ARG A 141 -3.28 2.24 -16.67
CA ARG A 141 -4.51 1.54 -17.05
C ARG A 141 -4.30 0.66 -18.29
N GLN A 142 -3.52 1.11 -19.26
CA GLN A 142 -3.19 0.32 -20.44
C GLN A 142 -2.29 -0.88 -20.11
N VAL A 143 -1.32 -0.73 -19.20
CA VAL A 143 -0.50 -1.85 -18.71
C VAL A 143 -1.38 -2.94 -18.06
N LEU A 144 -2.39 -2.53 -17.28
CA LEU A 144 -3.37 -3.46 -16.69
C LEU A 144 -4.25 -4.12 -17.77
N SER A 145 -4.71 -3.36 -18.77
CA SER A 145 -5.44 -3.91 -19.92
C SER A 145 -4.62 -4.97 -20.66
N ASN A 146 -3.32 -4.72 -20.86
CA ASN A 146 -2.43 -5.66 -21.54
C ASN A 146 -2.26 -6.96 -20.74
N LEU A 147 -2.15 -6.86 -19.40
CA LEU A 147 -2.12 -8.04 -18.52
C LEU A 147 -3.38 -8.90 -18.66
N GLU A 148 -4.56 -8.27 -18.73
CA GLU A 148 -5.83 -8.97 -18.88
C GLU A 148 -6.00 -9.62 -20.26
N ALA A 149 -5.56 -8.91 -21.31
CA ALA A 149 -5.64 -9.39 -22.70
C ALA A 149 -4.74 -10.61 -22.93
N GLU A 150 -3.55 -10.65 -22.34
CA GLU A 150 -2.66 -11.81 -22.45
C GLU A 150 -3.14 -13.03 -21.63
N GLY A 151 -3.84 -12.78 -20.50
CA GLY A 151 -4.28 -13.81 -19.56
C GLY A 151 -5.70 -14.36 -19.77
N GLY A 152 -6.45 -13.85 -20.75
CA GLY A 152 -7.78 -14.37 -21.08
C GLY A 152 -8.86 -14.10 -20.02
N GLY A 153 -8.80 -12.97 -19.32
CA GLY A 153 -9.78 -12.60 -18.28
C GLY A 153 -9.43 -13.19 -16.92
N VAL A 154 -8.32 -12.74 -16.34
CA VAL A 154 -7.82 -13.23 -15.05
C VAL A 154 -8.69 -12.70 -13.91
N ALA A 155 -9.46 -13.59 -13.29
CA ALA A 155 -10.14 -13.28 -12.03
C ALA A 155 -9.13 -13.22 -10.88
N PHE A 156 -9.20 -12.18 -10.06
CA PHE A 156 -8.36 -12.01 -8.87
C PHE A 156 -9.18 -12.05 -7.59
N ARG A 157 -8.54 -12.30 -6.45
CA ARG A 157 -9.17 -12.42 -5.13
C ARG A 157 -8.92 -11.20 -4.25
N GLY A 158 -9.16 -10.02 -4.82
CA GLY A 158 -8.87 -8.74 -4.20
C GLY A 158 -7.66 -8.06 -4.82
N ALA A 159 -7.58 -6.75 -4.56
CA ALA A 159 -6.49 -5.90 -5.00
C ALA A 159 -6.00 -5.03 -3.85
N SER A 160 -4.74 -4.65 -3.91
CA SER A 160 -4.12 -3.74 -2.97
C SER A 160 -3.32 -2.68 -3.71
N LEU A 161 -3.57 -1.42 -3.40
CA LEU A 161 -2.76 -0.30 -3.86
C LEU A 161 -1.83 0.11 -2.72
N SER A 162 -0.54 0.20 -2.96
CA SER A 162 0.39 0.79 -1.99
C SER A 162 1.16 1.95 -2.58
N ALA A 163 1.50 2.92 -1.75
CA ALA A 163 2.36 4.03 -2.10
C ALA A 163 3.38 4.21 -0.98
N ARG A 164 4.63 4.43 -1.35
CA ARG A 164 5.72 4.77 -0.43
C ARG A 164 6.23 6.15 -0.77
N ALA A 165 6.20 7.05 0.18
CA ALA A 165 6.66 8.42 0.03
C ALA A 165 7.50 8.84 1.23
N THR A 166 8.38 9.81 1.01
CA THR A 166 9.15 10.48 2.05
C THR A 166 8.79 11.96 2.05
N LEU A 167 8.57 12.53 3.24
CA LEU A 167 8.31 13.95 3.39
C LEU A 167 9.61 14.74 3.30
N ARG A 168 9.65 15.80 2.50
CA ARG A 168 10.80 16.71 2.44
C ARG A 168 10.75 17.79 3.51
N GLU A 169 9.55 18.16 3.90
CA GLU A 169 9.27 19.18 4.90
C GLU A 169 8.46 18.57 6.03
N GLU A 170 8.55 19.19 7.20
CA GLU A 170 7.73 18.80 8.34
C GLU A 170 6.26 19.11 8.05
N LEU A 171 5.38 18.13 8.28
CA LEU A 171 3.94 18.36 8.30
C LEU A 171 3.48 18.48 9.73
N ALA A 172 2.87 19.61 10.07
CA ALA A 172 2.26 19.81 11.37
C ALA A 172 0.81 20.25 11.21
N GLY A 173 -0.08 19.66 12.01
CA GLY A 173 -1.46 20.11 12.17
C GLY A 173 -1.69 20.47 13.62
N ALA A 174 -2.27 21.64 13.88
CA ALA A 174 -2.56 22.14 15.22
C ALA A 174 -4.07 22.25 15.43
N VAL A 175 -4.53 21.77 16.59
CA VAL A 175 -5.85 22.04 17.16
C VAL A 175 -5.61 22.73 18.51
N GLY A 176 -5.49 24.06 18.49
CA GLY A 176 -5.08 24.83 19.67
C GLY A 176 -3.62 24.61 20.04
N ARG A 177 -3.34 24.16 21.27
CA ARG A 177 -1.97 23.80 21.73
C ARG A 177 -1.62 22.33 21.48
N ASP A 178 -2.58 21.56 20.99
CA ASP A 178 -2.46 20.15 20.71
C ASP A 178 -2.33 19.94 19.20
N GLY A 179 -1.88 18.76 18.78
CA GLY A 179 -1.76 18.48 17.37
C GLY A 179 -0.90 17.28 17.06
N PHE A 180 -0.43 17.26 15.81
CA PHE A 180 0.51 16.25 15.35
C PHE A 180 1.65 16.91 14.57
N ARG A 181 2.76 16.19 14.47
CA ARG A 181 3.95 16.56 13.71
C ARG A 181 4.53 15.32 13.05
N ILE A 182 4.73 15.37 11.75
CA ILE A 182 5.43 14.36 10.97
C ILE A 182 6.74 15.01 10.51
N PRO A 183 7.90 14.58 11.05
CA PRO A 183 9.15 15.27 10.78
C PRO A 183 9.55 15.17 9.30
N ALA A 184 10.32 16.15 8.83
CA ALA A 184 10.99 16.04 7.53
C ALA A 184 11.88 14.78 7.49
N GLY A 185 11.91 14.11 6.35
CA GLY A 185 12.57 12.82 6.16
C GLY A 185 11.76 11.62 6.62
N ALA A 186 10.57 11.80 7.20
CA ALA A 186 9.72 10.68 7.57
C ALA A 186 9.20 9.93 6.33
N THR A 187 9.26 8.60 6.38
CA THR A 187 8.71 7.72 5.34
C THR A 187 7.28 7.33 5.73
N ILE A 188 6.38 7.41 4.76
CA ILE A 188 4.99 6.98 4.85
C ILE A 188 4.76 5.89 3.80
N VAL A 189 4.29 4.74 4.24
CA VAL A 189 3.80 3.66 3.38
C VAL A 189 2.31 3.53 3.62
N ALA A 190 1.51 3.93 2.64
CA ALA A 190 0.07 3.72 2.64
C ALA A 190 -0.26 2.47 1.83
N ARG A 191 -1.16 1.63 2.33
CA ARG A 191 -1.69 0.45 1.65
C ARG A 191 -3.21 0.45 1.74
N VAL A 192 -3.88 0.44 0.61
CA VAL A 192 -5.34 0.41 0.48
C VAL A 192 -5.73 -0.95 -0.07
N ASP A 193 -6.39 -1.77 0.76
CA ASP A 193 -6.96 -3.03 0.32
C ASP A 193 -8.41 -2.78 -0.15
N VAL A 194 -8.71 -3.17 -1.39
CA VAL A 194 -10.02 -2.99 -2.02
C VAL A 194 -10.70 -4.33 -2.28
N GLU A 195 -12.01 -4.36 -2.09
CA GLU A 195 -12.86 -5.49 -2.44
C GLU A 195 -13.20 -5.44 -3.92
N GLY A 196 -13.16 -6.60 -4.57
CA GLY A 196 -13.49 -6.77 -5.97
C GLY A 196 -12.83 -8.03 -6.50
N THR A 197 -13.48 -8.66 -7.48
CA THR A 197 -12.98 -9.88 -8.14
C THR A 197 -12.63 -9.65 -9.60
N THR A 198 -13.11 -8.54 -10.16
CA THR A 198 -12.83 -8.11 -11.54
C THR A 198 -12.47 -6.64 -11.59
N ARG A 199 -11.74 -6.23 -12.64
CA ARG A 199 -11.39 -4.83 -12.86
C ARG A 199 -12.62 -3.93 -13.02
N ALA A 200 -13.63 -4.41 -13.73
CA ALA A 200 -14.88 -3.66 -13.92
C ALA A 200 -15.55 -3.33 -12.58
N GLU A 201 -15.53 -4.27 -11.61
CA GLU A 201 -16.03 -4.03 -10.26
C GLU A 201 -15.19 -2.97 -9.52
N LEU A 202 -13.86 -3.07 -9.62
CA LEU A 202 -12.95 -2.11 -8.99
C LEU A 202 -13.09 -0.70 -9.57
N GLU A 203 -13.29 -0.57 -10.87
CA GLU A 203 -13.43 0.71 -11.56
C GLU A 203 -14.81 1.34 -11.34
N ALA A 204 -15.88 0.53 -11.34
CA ALA A 204 -17.24 1.03 -11.21
C ALA A 204 -17.63 1.40 -9.78
N SER A 205 -17.12 0.68 -8.77
CA SER A 205 -17.49 0.89 -7.36
C SER A 205 -16.41 0.38 -6.41
N PRO A 206 -15.25 1.05 -6.31
CA PRO A 206 -14.18 0.61 -5.42
C PRO A 206 -14.64 0.64 -3.96
N ARG A 207 -14.63 -0.53 -3.32
CA ARG A 207 -14.97 -0.66 -1.90
C ARG A 207 -13.70 -0.86 -1.10
N VAL A 208 -13.27 0.18 -0.40
CA VAL A 208 -12.11 0.07 0.49
C VAL A 208 -12.49 -0.80 1.69
N LYS A 209 -11.74 -1.87 1.89
CA LYS A 209 -11.83 -2.73 3.07
C LYS A 209 -11.07 -2.11 4.23
N ARG A 210 -9.83 -1.69 3.96
CA ARG A 210 -8.97 -0.99 4.92
C ARG A 210 -7.89 -0.17 4.23
N ILE A 211 -7.45 0.88 4.91
CA ILE A 211 -6.23 1.64 4.63
C ILE A 211 -5.29 1.41 5.80
N GLN A 212 -4.16 0.76 5.56
CA GLN A 212 -3.07 0.68 6.51
C GLN A 212 -2.07 1.79 6.20
N VAL A 213 -1.64 2.51 7.21
CA VAL A 213 -0.60 3.53 7.10
C VAL A 213 0.52 3.17 8.07
N ASP A 214 1.69 2.90 7.51
CA ASP A 214 2.94 2.73 8.22
C ASP A 214 3.75 4.03 8.07
N CYS A 215 4.09 4.66 9.19
CA CYS A 215 4.92 5.85 9.22
C CYS A 215 6.18 5.58 10.03
N SER A 216 7.31 6.12 9.62
CA SER A 216 8.52 6.08 10.45
C SER A 216 8.34 6.88 11.74
N SER A 217 7.56 7.97 11.69
CA SER A 217 7.16 8.73 12.87
C SER A 217 5.94 9.62 12.61
N VAL A 218 5.00 9.66 13.56
CA VAL A 218 3.92 10.67 13.65
C VAL A 218 3.81 11.06 15.12
N VAL A 219 4.37 12.21 15.46
CA VAL A 219 4.43 12.69 16.84
C VAL A 219 3.14 13.41 17.21
N LEU A 220 2.40 12.85 18.15
CA LEU A 220 1.26 13.51 18.78
C LEU A 220 1.74 14.44 19.88
N ARG A 221 1.20 15.65 19.90
CA ARG A 221 1.58 16.71 20.84
C ARG A 221 0.37 17.14 21.66
N LYS A 222 0.62 17.42 22.93
CA LYS A 222 -0.35 18.04 23.83
C LYS A 222 0.32 19.19 24.58
N ASP A 223 -0.33 20.35 24.62
CA ASP A 223 0.21 21.58 25.19
C ASP A 223 1.61 21.93 24.67
N GLY A 224 1.88 21.63 23.40
CA GLY A 224 3.19 21.81 22.76
C GLY A 224 4.27 20.81 23.18
N VAL A 225 3.95 19.78 23.96
CA VAL A 225 4.89 18.73 24.37
C VAL A 225 4.61 17.43 23.62
N ASP A 226 5.66 16.78 23.14
CA ASP A 226 5.58 15.50 22.42
C ASP A 226 5.18 14.37 23.39
N GLN A 227 4.09 13.67 23.09
CA GLN A 227 3.46 12.68 23.99
C GLN A 227 3.65 11.24 23.50
N ALA A 228 3.48 11.02 22.19
CA ALA A 228 3.52 9.70 21.59
C ALA A 228 3.94 9.78 20.11
N ASP A 229 4.60 8.74 19.64
CA ASP A 229 4.98 8.51 18.25
C ASP A 229 4.14 7.36 17.68
N VAL A 230 3.21 7.67 16.78
CA VAL A 230 2.37 6.67 16.11
C VAL A 230 3.08 6.19 14.85
N ARG A 231 3.34 4.90 14.77
CA ARG A 231 4.05 4.27 13.64
C ARG A 231 3.18 3.46 12.72
N ARG A 232 2.05 2.95 13.23
CA ARG A 232 1.09 2.21 12.41
C ARG A 232 -0.33 2.43 12.87
N PHE A 233 -1.20 2.75 11.93
CA PHE A 233 -2.64 2.73 12.15
C PHE A 233 -3.37 2.17 10.92
N ILE A 234 -4.58 1.69 11.16
CA ILE A 234 -5.47 1.13 10.15
C ILE A 234 -6.79 1.90 10.21
N VAL A 235 -7.24 2.37 9.06
CA VAL A 235 -8.59 2.91 8.85
C VAL A 235 -9.43 1.84 8.16
N ARG A 236 -10.53 1.41 8.76
CA ARG A 236 -11.50 0.50 8.12
C ARG A 236 -12.64 1.30 7.49
N ARG A 237 -13.42 0.62 6.67
CA ARG A 237 -14.70 1.15 6.16
C ARG A 237 -15.56 1.63 7.34
N GLY A 238 -16.22 2.79 7.18
CA GLY A 238 -16.96 3.49 8.23
C GLY A 238 -16.12 4.50 9.02
N GLY A 239 -14.83 4.65 8.69
CA GLY A 239 -13.92 5.59 9.38
C GLY A 239 -13.47 5.10 10.76
N GLU A 240 -13.60 3.81 11.05
CA GLU A 240 -13.04 3.21 12.27
C GLU A 240 -11.51 3.21 12.17
N ILE A 241 -10.85 3.72 13.20
CA ILE A 241 -9.38 3.77 13.28
C ILE A 241 -8.92 2.76 14.33
N THR A 242 -7.87 2.00 14.03
CA THR A 242 -7.14 1.16 14.98
C THR A 242 -5.68 1.56 14.95
N VAL A 243 -5.11 1.94 16.10
CA VAL A 243 -3.66 2.17 16.23
C VAL A 243 -2.99 0.86 16.60
N GLU A 244 -2.05 0.38 15.78
CA GLU A 244 -1.37 -0.90 16.02
C GLU A 244 -0.02 -0.70 16.73
N GLN A 245 0.72 0.33 16.36
CA GLN A 245 2.06 0.59 16.89
C GLN A 245 2.20 2.04 17.34
N VAL A 246 2.52 2.22 18.63
CA VAL A 246 2.73 3.50 19.28
C VAL A 246 3.92 3.40 20.23
N GLU A 247 4.75 4.43 20.26
CA GLU A 247 5.85 4.58 21.22
C GLU A 247 5.60 5.84 22.07
N PRO A 248 5.60 5.74 23.41
CA PRO A 248 5.41 6.91 24.26
C PRO A 248 6.67 7.79 24.26
N LEU A 249 6.51 9.11 24.24
CA LEU A 249 7.61 10.09 24.18
C LEU A 249 7.67 11.02 25.40
N GLY A 250 8.78 11.76 25.56
CA GLY A 250 8.92 12.80 26.57
C GLY A 250 8.95 12.27 28.02
N ALA A 251 8.31 12.99 28.95
CA ALA A 251 8.14 12.56 30.35
C ALA A 251 7.38 11.21 30.46
N LEU A 252 6.75 10.77 29.36
CA LEU A 252 6.01 9.54 29.23
C LEU A 252 6.86 8.38 28.63
N GLY A 253 8.11 8.63 28.24
CA GLY A 253 9.04 7.58 27.81
C GLY A 253 9.73 6.84 28.98
N GLN A 254 9.71 7.41 30.18
CA GLN A 254 10.29 6.79 31.39
C GLN A 254 9.20 5.99 32.09
N ALA A 255 9.17 4.65 31.98
CA ALA A 255 8.37 3.61 32.68
C ALA A 255 6.98 3.95 33.29
N ALA A 256 6.82 5.06 34.02
CA ALA A 256 5.58 5.69 34.49
C ALA A 256 4.68 6.31 33.39
N GLY A 257 5.09 6.23 32.12
CA GLY A 257 4.50 7.07 31.08
C GLY A 257 3.34 6.51 30.29
N LEU A 258 3.21 5.19 30.17
CA LEU A 258 2.00 4.54 29.66
C LEU A 258 0.79 4.87 30.57
N GLU A 259 0.96 4.81 31.90
CA GLU A 259 -0.08 5.18 32.88
C GLU A 259 -0.47 6.66 32.77
N SER A 260 0.51 7.51 32.51
CA SER A 260 0.33 8.96 32.39
C SER A 260 -0.33 9.34 31.06
N LEU A 261 -0.11 8.60 29.96
CA LEU A 261 -0.88 8.71 28.71
C LEU A 261 -2.35 8.34 28.91
N VAL A 262 -2.65 7.25 29.62
CA VAL A 262 -4.05 6.88 29.92
C VAL A 262 -4.77 7.97 30.70
N ARG A 263 -4.11 8.56 31.71
CA ARG A 263 -4.69 9.71 32.45
C ARG A 263 -4.84 10.94 31.56
N LEU A 264 -3.88 11.19 30.68
CA LEU A 264 -3.88 12.34 29.78
C LEU A 264 -5.05 12.31 28.80
N PHE A 265 -5.27 11.15 28.18
CA PHE A 265 -6.33 10.93 27.22
C PHE A 265 -7.69 10.73 27.89
N GLY A 266 -7.73 10.04 29.03
CA GLY A 266 -8.94 9.95 29.86
C GLY A 266 -9.45 11.34 30.27
N ALA A 267 -8.56 12.25 30.69
CA ALA A 267 -8.92 13.63 31.01
C ALA A 267 -9.43 14.43 29.78
N LEU A 268 -8.93 14.13 28.58
CA LEU A 268 -9.38 14.79 27.33
C LEU A 268 -10.76 14.30 26.89
N ALA A 269 -11.06 13.01 27.08
CA ALA A 269 -12.34 12.43 26.71
C ALA A 269 -13.49 12.82 27.65
N THR A 270 -13.20 13.10 28.93
CA THR A 270 -14.24 13.39 29.95
C THR A 270 -14.32 14.85 30.38
N GLY A 271 -13.59 15.76 29.71
CA GLY A 271 -13.61 17.18 30.08
C GLY A 271 -13.01 17.49 31.46
N GLY A 272 -12.08 16.66 31.93
CA GLY A 272 -11.29 16.93 33.14
C GLY A 272 -11.47 15.95 34.31
N ASP A 273 -12.32 14.93 34.21
CA ASP A 273 -12.53 13.97 35.31
C ASP A 273 -11.88 12.61 34.98
N ALA A 274 -10.58 12.52 35.25
CA ALA A 274 -9.77 11.32 35.01
C ALA A 274 -9.86 10.28 36.14
N ALA A 275 -10.73 10.49 37.14
CA ALA A 275 -10.77 9.69 38.37
C ALA A 275 -11.37 8.28 38.21
N ALA A 276 -11.90 7.93 37.03
CA ALA A 276 -12.58 6.65 36.79
C ALA A 276 -11.65 5.47 36.48
N LEU A 277 -10.36 5.71 36.18
CA LEU A 277 -9.38 4.67 35.86
C LEU A 277 -8.19 4.77 36.82
N ASP A 278 -7.90 3.71 37.57
CA ASP A 278 -6.69 3.58 38.40
C ASP A 278 -5.63 2.75 37.64
N PRO A 279 -4.67 3.37 36.93
CA PRO A 279 -3.71 2.67 36.09
C PRO A 279 -2.80 1.73 36.88
N ARG A 280 -2.64 1.97 38.18
CA ARG A 280 -1.79 1.16 39.07
C ARG A 280 -2.35 -0.24 39.32
N ARG A 281 -3.60 -0.49 38.94
CA ARG A 281 -4.27 -1.80 39.04
C ARG A 281 -4.38 -2.51 37.68
N ILE A 282 -3.83 -1.93 36.63
CA ILE A 282 -4.02 -2.36 35.25
C ILE A 282 -2.68 -2.88 34.70
N GLU A 283 -2.69 -4.04 34.04
CA GLU A 283 -1.48 -4.61 33.45
C GLU A 283 -0.94 -3.73 32.30
N PRO A 284 0.39 -3.67 32.06
CA PRO A 284 0.97 -2.80 31.03
C PRO A 284 0.40 -2.98 29.62
N SER A 285 0.06 -4.22 29.24
CA SER A 285 -0.58 -4.54 27.95
C SER A 285 -1.98 -3.94 27.82
N VAL A 286 -2.73 -3.85 28.93
CA VAL A 286 -4.05 -3.24 28.98
C VAL A 286 -3.92 -1.71 28.91
N VAL A 287 -2.91 -1.13 29.55
CA VAL A 287 -2.60 0.31 29.45
C VAL A 287 -2.25 0.69 28.02
N GLU A 288 -1.43 -0.10 27.33
CA GLU A 288 -1.10 0.11 25.91
C GLU A 288 -2.36 0.02 25.02
N GLY A 289 -3.25 -0.95 25.28
CA GLY A 289 -4.54 -1.07 24.60
C GLY A 289 -5.43 0.16 24.78
N LEU A 290 -5.56 0.66 26.01
CA LEU A 290 -6.33 1.87 26.32
C LEU A 290 -5.77 3.11 25.59
N VAL A 291 -4.45 3.30 25.58
CA VAL A 291 -3.83 4.41 24.85
C VAL A 291 -4.13 4.34 23.35
N LYS A 292 -4.04 3.15 22.75
CA LYS A 292 -4.36 2.95 21.33
C LYS A 292 -5.83 3.28 21.02
N GLU A 293 -6.75 2.85 21.87
CA GLU A 293 -8.19 3.13 21.74
C GLU A 293 -8.50 4.62 21.87
N GLU A 294 -7.88 5.31 22.82
CA GLU A 294 -8.11 6.75 23.01
C GLU A 294 -7.54 7.58 21.84
N ILE A 295 -6.33 7.25 21.37
CA ILE A 295 -5.76 7.90 20.17
C ILE A 295 -6.70 7.69 18.97
N ALA A 296 -7.18 6.46 18.76
CA ALA A 296 -8.13 6.16 17.70
C ALA A 296 -9.43 6.97 17.84
N ARG A 297 -9.96 7.09 19.06
CA ARG A 297 -11.17 7.88 19.35
C ARG A 297 -10.98 9.36 19.04
N ALA A 298 -9.84 9.93 19.42
CA ALA A 298 -9.51 11.33 19.18
C ALA A 298 -9.25 11.63 17.69
N LEU A 299 -8.65 10.70 16.94
CA LEU A 299 -8.35 10.87 15.51
C LEU A 299 -9.58 10.72 14.61
N ARG A 300 -10.58 9.92 15.02
CA ARG A 300 -11.74 9.61 14.18
C ARG A 300 -12.52 10.85 13.71
N PRO A 301 -12.89 11.83 14.57
CA PRO A 301 -13.58 13.03 14.12
C PRO A 301 -12.78 13.82 13.08
N ALA A 302 -11.48 14.03 13.33
CA ALA A 302 -10.60 14.76 12.41
C ALA A 302 -10.47 14.07 11.04
N LEU A 303 -10.41 12.73 11.02
CA LEU A 303 -10.42 11.96 9.79
C LEU A 303 -11.75 12.10 9.04
N VAL A 304 -12.88 11.98 9.74
CA VAL A 304 -14.22 12.11 9.14
C VAL A 304 -14.39 13.51 8.54
N ASP A 305 -14.04 14.56 9.29
CA ASP A 305 -14.09 15.94 8.81
C ASP A 305 -13.19 16.15 7.59
N TRP A 306 -11.97 15.61 7.62
CA TRP A 306 -11.05 15.70 6.48
C TRP A 306 -11.61 14.99 5.24
N VAL A 307 -12.18 13.79 5.39
CA VAL A 307 -12.80 13.05 4.29
C VAL A 307 -14.00 13.82 3.73
N GLN A 308 -14.82 14.44 4.58
CA GLN A 308 -15.95 15.25 4.15
C GLN A 308 -15.49 16.50 3.38
N GLN A 309 -14.46 17.20 3.87
CA GLN A 309 -13.92 18.40 3.22
C GLN A 309 -13.20 18.09 1.90
N ASN A 310 -12.65 16.89 1.76
CA ASN A 310 -11.85 16.47 0.61
C ASN A 310 -12.52 15.34 -0.20
N ALA A 311 -13.85 15.21 -0.09
CA ALA A 311 -14.59 14.07 -0.66
C ALA A 311 -14.30 13.84 -2.15
N GLU A 312 -14.11 14.92 -2.92
CA GLU A 312 -13.93 14.91 -4.37
C GLU A 312 -12.47 15.17 -4.80
N ILE A 313 -11.50 15.09 -3.88
CA ILE A 313 -10.09 15.38 -4.17
C ILE A 313 -9.50 14.42 -5.21
N VAL A 314 -10.05 13.21 -5.30
CA VAL A 314 -9.68 12.22 -6.33
C VAL A 314 -10.70 12.28 -7.45
N VAL A 315 -10.25 12.70 -8.64
CA VAL A 315 -11.11 12.82 -9.82
C VAL A 315 -11.84 11.51 -10.10
N GLY A 316 -13.18 11.59 -10.16
CA GLY A 316 -14.04 10.44 -10.45
C GLY A 316 -14.31 9.51 -9.26
N MET A 317 -13.92 9.88 -8.04
CA MET A 317 -14.22 9.13 -6.82
C MET A 317 -14.77 10.06 -5.73
N ASP A 318 -15.77 9.57 -4.98
CA ASP A 318 -16.21 10.20 -3.73
C ASP A 318 -15.65 9.41 -2.54
N LEU A 319 -14.68 10.00 -1.82
CA LEU A 319 -14.02 9.36 -0.68
C LEU A 319 -15.02 8.93 0.41
N ARG A 320 -16.14 9.65 0.57
CA ARG A 320 -17.20 9.29 1.53
C ARG A 320 -17.83 7.95 1.18
N GLN A 321 -18.15 7.75 -0.10
CA GLN A 321 -18.74 6.50 -0.59
C GLN A 321 -17.73 5.34 -0.55
N VAL A 322 -16.49 5.63 -0.97
CA VAL A 322 -15.39 4.65 -1.00
C VAL A 322 -15.07 4.15 0.40
N LEU A 323 -14.97 5.05 1.38
CA LEU A 323 -14.72 4.74 2.78
C LEU A 323 -15.97 4.36 3.56
N GLY A 324 -17.18 4.53 3.00
CA GLY A 324 -18.44 4.27 3.69
C GLY A 324 -18.71 5.22 4.87
N ILE A 325 -18.24 6.46 4.80
CA ILE A 325 -18.49 7.51 5.79
C ILE A 325 -19.69 8.31 5.30
N THR A 326 -20.89 8.02 5.82
CA THR A 326 -22.11 8.77 5.49
C THR A 326 -22.34 9.91 6.46
N ASP A 327 -22.84 11.04 5.96
CA ASP A 327 -23.26 12.18 6.79
C ASP A 327 -24.31 11.71 7.81
N GLY A 328 -23.94 11.70 9.10
CA GLY A 328 -24.85 11.34 10.20
C GLY A 328 -24.33 10.31 11.21
N ALA A 329 -23.16 9.69 11.02
CA ALA A 329 -22.60 8.74 11.98
C ALA A 329 -21.78 9.40 13.12
N GLY A 330 -22.45 10.22 13.93
CA GLY A 330 -22.11 10.44 15.34
C GLY A 330 -21.53 11.80 15.74
N VAL A 331 -22.42 12.77 15.99
CA VAL A 331 -22.36 13.56 17.23
C VAL A 331 -23.61 13.22 18.01
N ALA A 332 -23.47 12.28 18.94
CA ALA A 332 -24.38 12.04 20.06
C ALA A 332 -23.54 11.57 21.24
#